data_AF-A0A419EY98-F1
#
_entry.id   AF-A0A419EY98-F1
#
_cell.length_a   1.000
_cell.length_b   1.000
_cell.length_c   1.000
_cell.angle_alpha   90.00
_cell.angle_beta   90.00
_cell.angle_gamma   90.00
#
_symmetry.space_group_name_H-M   'P 1'
#
loop_
_entity.id
_entity.type
_entity.pdbx_description
1 polymer ?
#
loop_
_entity_poly.entity_id
_entity_poly.type
_entity_poly.pdbx_seq_one_letter_code
_entity_poly.pdbx_strand_id
1 'polypeptide(L)'
;MKKGKADELRSEYRREDVGSGVRGKYLKAYRAGTNLVLLSPDVAEAFPTEEAVNDALRSLIKVAQRSVRPAKRTSRRSKTRG
;
A
#
# COMPACT_ATOMS: atom_id res chain seq x y z
N MET A 1 -11.94 -13.67 35.98
CA MET A 1 -10.86 -13.21 35.09
C MET A 1 -10.94 -11.70 34.96
N LYS A 2 -9.94 -10.94 35.41
CA LYS A 2 -9.88 -9.47 35.19
C LYS A 2 -9.43 -9.24 33.74
N LYS A 3 -10.34 -8.82 32.87
CA LYS A 3 -9.99 -8.31 31.54
C LYS A 3 -9.33 -6.94 31.73
N GLY A 4 -8.00 -6.87 31.58
CA GLY A 4 -7.33 -5.59 31.33
C GLY A 4 -7.84 -4.98 30.02
N LYS A 5 -7.75 -3.65 29.88
CA LYS A 5 -8.11 -2.95 28.63
C LYS A 5 -7.37 -3.59 27.47
N ALA A 6 -8.07 -3.77 26.34
CA ALA A 6 -7.63 -4.64 25.25
C ALA A 6 -6.30 -4.22 24.59
N ASP A 7 -5.84 -2.99 24.80
CA ASP A 7 -4.64 -2.41 24.18
C ASP A 7 -3.42 -2.29 25.12
N GLU A 8 -3.55 -2.63 26.40
CA GLU A 8 -2.45 -2.53 27.36
C GLU A 8 -1.79 -3.91 27.58
N LEU A 9 -0.47 -3.99 27.39
CA LEU A 9 0.31 -5.17 27.74
C LEU A 9 0.25 -5.42 29.25
N ARG A 10 0.14 -6.69 29.66
CA ARG A 10 0.14 -7.05 31.09
C ARG A 10 1.55 -6.86 31.66
N SER A 11 1.63 -6.50 32.94
CA SER A 11 2.89 -6.41 33.68
C SER A 11 3.61 -7.77 33.78
N GLU A 12 2.85 -8.86 33.77
CA GLU A 12 3.38 -10.22 33.83
C GLU A 12 2.46 -11.19 33.08
N TYR A 13 3.06 -12.24 32.53
CA TYR A 13 2.38 -13.37 31.88
C TYR A 13 2.78 -14.66 32.58
N ARG A 14 1.80 -15.52 32.86
CA ARG A 14 2.06 -16.89 33.28
C ARG A 14 2.29 -17.77 32.06
N ARG A 15 2.88 -18.95 32.25
CA ARG A 15 3.16 -19.87 31.13
C ARG A 15 1.87 -20.28 30.41
N GLU A 16 0.75 -20.38 31.12
CA GLU A 16 -0.53 -20.75 30.56
C GLU A 16 -1.15 -19.62 29.71
N ASP A 17 -0.74 -18.36 29.93
CA ASP A 17 -1.14 -17.22 29.10
C ASP A 17 -0.41 -17.24 27.74
N VAL A 18 0.79 -17.81 27.69
CA VAL A 18 1.64 -17.87 26.50
C VAL A 18 1.47 -19.26 25.87
N GLY A 19 0.57 -19.35 24.89
CA GLY A 19 0.30 -20.59 24.17
C GLY A 19 1.53 -21.25 23.54
N SER A 20 1.33 -22.38 22.87
CA SER A 20 2.44 -23.14 22.27
C SER A 20 3.25 -22.30 21.26
N GLY A 21 4.58 -22.42 21.34
CA GLY A 21 5.47 -21.76 20.40
C GLY A 21 5.41 -22.42 19.02
N VAL A 22 5.11 -21.65 17.98
CA VAL A 22 5.10 -22.13 16.59
C VAL A 22 6.36 -21.63 15.87
N ARG A 23 7.22 -22.56 15.44
CA ARG A 23 8.42 -22.22 14.69
C ARG A 23 8.04 -21.50 13.38
N GLY A 24 8.59 -20.31 13.18
CA GLY A 24 8.34 -19.54 11.97
C GLY A 24 6.94 -18.92 11.86
N LYS A 25 6.20 -18.75 12.97
CA LYS A 25 4.85 -18.14 12.99
C LYS A 25 4.73 -16.86 12.16
N TYR A 26 5.77 -16.02 12.16
CA TYR A 26 5.83 -14.74 11.45
C TYR A 26 6.85 -14.73 10.30
N LEU A 27 7.43 -15.88 9.93
CA LEU A 27 8.50 -15.98 8.93
C LEU A 27 8.06 -15.46 7.56
N LYS A 28 6.81 -15.75 7.16
CA LYS A 28 6.27 -15.29 5.88
C LYS A 28 6.11 -13.76 5.85
N ALA A 29 5.58 -13.17 6.93
CA ALA A 29 5.42 -11.72 7.05
C ALA A 29 6.78 -11.01 7.12
N TYR A 30 7.74 -11.58 7.86
CA TYR A 30 9.10 -11.06 7.91
C TYR A 30 9.81 -11.13 6.54
N ARG A 31 9.69 -12.25 5.83
CA ARG A 31 10.25 -12.44 4.48
C ARG A 31 9.58 -11.59 3.41
N ALA A 32 8.30 -11.26 3.58
CA ALA A 32 7.63 -10.29 2.71
C ALA A 32 8.29 -8.90 2.81
N GLY A 33 9.09 -8.67 3.87
CA GLY A 33 9.76 -7.42 4.13
C GLY A 33 8.78 -6.33 4.51
N THR A 34 9.33 -5.22 4.99
CA THR A 34 8.62 -3.95 5.04
C THR A 34 9.00 -3.22 3.76
N ASN A 35 8.04 -2.90 2.89
CA ASN A 35 8.28 -2.11 1.68
C ASN A 35 8.50 -0.64 2.04
N LEU A 36 9.52 -0.36 2.85
CA LEU A 36 9.91 0.98 3.25
C LEU A 36 10.86 1.55 2.19
N VAL A 37 10.49 2.69 1.64
CA VAL A 37 11.31 3.44 0.68
C VAL A 37 11.72 4.74 1.35
N LEU A 38 13.02 4.94 1.52
CA LEU A 38 13.56 6.21 2.01
C LEU A 38 13.46 7.24 0.88
N LEU A 39 12.73 8.32 1.12
CA LEU A 39 12.68 9.46 0.21
C LEU A 39 13.98 10.27 0.30
N SER A 40 14.36 10.90 -0.81
CA SER A 40 15.41 11.91 -0.75
C SER A 40 14.95 13.10 0.12
N PRO A 41 15.88 13.84 0.76
CA PRO A 41 15.53 14.88 1.73
C PRO A 41 14.62 15.98 1.15
N ASP A 42 14.86 16.38 -0.08
CA ASP A 42 14.07 17.36 -0.83
C ASP A 42 12.63 16.90 -1.08
N VAL A 43 12.45 15.61 -1.40
CA VAL A 43 11.13 15.02 -1.62
C VAL A 43 10.38 14.87 -0.29
N ALA A 44 11.08 14.49 0.79
CA ALA A 44 10.49 14.40 2.12
C ALA A 44 10.05 15.77 2.66
N GLU A 45 10.79 16.85 2.35
CA GLU A 45 10.41 18.22 2.70
C GLU A 45 9.14 18.66 1.96
N ALA A 46 9.02 18.31 0.67
CA ALA A 46 7.84 18.63 -0.13
C ALA A 46 6.60 17.80 0.23
N PHE A 47 6.77 16.57 0.74
CA PHE A 47 5.69 15.66 1.10
C PHE A 47 5.84 15.16 2.55
N PRO A 48 5.28 15.90 3.53
CA PRO A 48 5.46 15.58 4.95
C PRO A 48 4.77 14.28 5.41
N THR A 49 3.82 13.73 4.63
CA THR A 49 3.04 12.54 5.02
C THR A 49 3.00 11.49 3.92
N GLU A 50 2.80 10.23 4.32
CA GLU A 50 2.68 9.11 3.39
C GLU A 50 1.44 9.22 2.49
N GLU A 51 0.36 9.80 2.98
CA GLU A 51 -0.86 10.03 2.19
C GLU A 51 -0.57 11.00 1.04
N ALA A 52 0.15 12.10 1.31
CA ALA A 52 0.50 13.10 0.31
C ALA A 52 1.35 12.52 -0.82
N VAL A 53 2.36 11.70 -0.48
CA VAL A 53 3.20 10.99 -1.47
C VAL A 53 2.34 10.04 -2.31
N ASN A 54 1.55 9.20 -1.66
CA ASN A 54 0.77 8.18 -2.34
C ASN A 54 -0.30 8.76 -3.27
N ASP A 55 -0.95 9.85 -2.87
CA ASP A 55 -1.96 10.50 -3.69
C ASP A 55 -1.36 11.21 -4.91
N ALA A 56 -0.17 11.80 -4.77
CA ALA A 56 0.59 12.34 -5.90
C ALA A 56 0.95 11.25 -6.91
N LEU A 57 1.52 10.12 -6.45
CA LEU A 57 1.89 8.99 -7.30
C LEU A 57 0.67 8.36 -7.99
N ARG A 58 -0.44 8.18 -7.29
CA ARG A 58 -1.71 7.70 -7.87
C ARG A 58 -2.25 8.63 -8.93
N SER A 59 -2.13 9.94 -8.73
CA SER A 59 -2.54 10.95 -9.71
C SER A 59 -1.70 10.85 -10.98
N LEU A 60 -0.38 10.65 -10.85
CA LEU A 60 0.52 10.44 -11.98
C LEU A 60 0.18 9.15 -12.75
N ILE A 61 -0.13 8.06 -12.05
CA ILE A 61 -0.59 6.80 -12.66
C ILE A 61 -1.86 7.02 -13.49
N LYS A 62 -2.84 7.77 -12.96
CA LYS A 62 -4.09 8.07 -13.70
C LYS A 62 -3.81 8.88 -14.97
N VAL A 63 -2.88 9.83 -14.93
CA VAL A 63 -2.48 10.60 -16.11
C VAL A 63 -1.83 9.69 -17.14
N ALA A 64 -0.87 8.87 -16.73
CA ALA A 64 -0.19 7.93 -17.63
C ALA A 64 -1.16 6.93 -18.29
N GLN A 65 -2.14 6.41 -17.54
CA GLN A 65 -3.17 5.52 -18.09
C GLN A 65 -4.04 6.19 -19.15
N ARG A 66 -4.31 7.50 -19.01
CA ARG A 66 -5.09 8.28 -19.98
C ARG A 66 -4.30 8.60 -21.24
N SER A 67 -3.00 8.87 -21.12
CA SER A 67 -2.15 9.19 -22.28
C SER A 67 -1.79 7.97 -23.12
N VAL A 68 -1.67 6.78 -22.50
CA VAL A 68 -1.29 5.54 -23.20
C VAL A 68 -2.46 4.89 -23.96
N ARG A 69 -3.73 5.25 -23.66
CA ARG A 69 -4.88 4.72 -24.40
C ARG A 69 -4.92 5.28 -25.83
N PRO A 70 -4.73 4.47 -26.88
CA PRO A 70 -4.88 4.95 -28.25
C PRO A 70 -6.32 5.41 -28.44
N ALA A 71 -6.51 6.62 -28.98
CA ALA A 71 -7.83 7.08 -29.37
C ALA A 71 -8.45 6.03 -30.30
N LYS A 72 -9.57 5.44 -29.88
CA LYS A 72 -10.33 4.48 -30.68
C LYS A 72 -10.76 5.23 -31.94
N ARG A 73 -10.00 5.07 -33.04
CA ARG A 73 -10.31 5.67 -34.35
C ARG A 73 -11.72 5.23 -34.71
N THR A 74 -12.68 6.15 -34.59
CA THR A 74 -14.00 5.93 -35.15
C THR A 74 -13.78 5.93 -36.65
N SER A 75 -13.91 4.76 -37.29
CA SER A 75 -13.88 4.68 -38.74
C SER A 75 -15.14 5.38 -39.24
N ARG A 76 -15.05 6.69 -39.52
CA ARG A 76 -16.07 7.39 -40.31
C ARG A 76 -16.06 6.73 -41.69
N ARG A 77 -17.05 5.87 -41.91
CA ARG A 77 -17.35 5.21 -43.18
C ARG A 77 -17.66 6.30 -44.21
N SER A 78 -16.70 6.60 -45.08
CA SER A 78 -16.92 7.41 -46.27
C SER A 78 -17.79 6.61 -47.23
N LYS A 79 -19.10 6.90 -47.26
CA LYS A 79 -19.98 6.41 -48.31
C LYS A 79 -19.92 7.42 -49.45
N THR A 80 -19.02 7.14 -50.39
CA THR A 80 -18.85 7.89 -51.64
C THR A 80 -20.12 7.78 -52.48
N ARG A 81 -20.57 8.91 -53.03
CA ARG A 81 -21.61 9.01 -54.07
C ARG A 81 -21.07 8.41 -55.38
N GLY A 82 -21.87 7.59 -56.03
CA GLY A 82 -21.69 7.06 -57.38
C GLY A 82 -22.99 6.40 -57.80
#